data_AF-A0A950CUW7-F1
#
_entry.id   AF-A0A950CUW7-F1
#
_cell.length_a   1.000
_cell.length_b   1.000
_cell.length_c   1.000
_cell.angle_alpha   90.00
_cell.angle_beta   90.00
_cell.angle_gamma   90.00
#
_symmetry.space_group_name_H-M   'P 1'
#
loop_
_entity.id
_entity.type
_entity.pdbx_description
1 polymer ?
#
loop_
_entity_poly.entity_id
_entity_poly.type
_entity_poly.pdbx_seq_one_letter_code
_entity_poly.pdbx_strand_id
1 'polypeptide(L)'
;TMERLASSIENDRLPRRAVEAAETSAGASQVKILGMADSEPVSASSFKVYLTRVASLDTRQPASPQLAWKIAGRGSVPSQRIADSTALFSEMAVPGTSFSGVWNDNKFFENQEVARALGWRSVPEPAQIVQSANEYAAAQLGIHARYAEIAGLRALSQAVEGLKAELAAAREQPFACLLALGWGTGFVGKTAFPDTEQEAYRKILRTLPAIGKAVRDNLPFPKTRRIVFSGGNPSTIPGWVRLQLQD
;
A
#
# COMPACT_ATOMS: atom_id res chain seq x y z
N THR A 1 -3.58 15.32 14.19
CA THR A 1 -4.11 13.95 14.41
C THR A 1 -5.36 13.78 13.57
N MET A 2 -5.73 12.55 13.20
CA MET A 2 -6.94 12.29 12.41
C MET A 2 -8.21 12.82 13.09
N GLU A 3 -8.28 12.78 14.41
CA GLU A 3 -9.39 13.34 15.20
C GLU A 3 -9.58 14.85 14.99
N ARG A 4 -8.48 15.64 14.98
CA ARG A 4 -8.56 17.09 14.72
C ARG A 4 -9.08 17.41 13.32
N LEU A 5 -8.65 16.63 12.32
CA LEU A 5 -9.14 16.76 10.94
C LEU A 5 -10.62 16.34 10.84
N ALA A 6 -11.00 15.27 11.53
CA ALA A 6 -12.37 14.79 11.58
C ALA A 6 -13.32 15.77 12.27
N SER A 7 -12.86 16.50 13.30
CA SER A 7 -13.64 17.55 13.98
C SER A 7 -13.76 18.83 13.15
N SER A 8 -12.74 19.20 12.36
CA SER A 8 -12.84 20.39 11.48
C SER A 8 -13.86 20.21 10.36
N ILE A 9 -14.18 18.97 9.98
CA ILE A 9 -15.19 18.66 8.96
C ILE A 9 -16.62 18.85 9.48
N GLU A 10 -16.85 18.76 10.80
CA GLU A 10 -18.20 18.95 11.38
C GLU A 10 -18.65 20.40 11.41
N ASN A 11 -17.69 21.32 11.58
CA ASN A 11 -17.97 22.73 11.84
C ASN A 11 -17.69 23.64 10.63
N ASP A 12 -17.10 23.10 9.55
CA ASP A 12 -16.65 23.92 8.42
C ASP A 12 -16.86 23.22 7.06
N ARG A 13 -16.89 24.00 5.97
CA ARG A 13 -16.79 23.43 4.63
C ARG A 13 -15.44 22.74 4.52
N LEU A 14 -15.41 21.52 3.96
CA LEU A 14 -14.16 20.83 3.60
C LEU A 14 -13.22 21.83 2.94
N PRO A 15 -11.96 21.97 3.41
CA PRO A 15 -11.04 22.90 2.80
C PRO A 15 -10.96 22.56 1.31
N ARG A 16 -11.23 23.56 0.45
CA ARG A 16 -11.20 23.38 -1.02
C ARG A 16 -9.88 22.76 -1.49
N ARG A 17 -8.81 22.95 -0.71
CA ARG A 17 -7.47 22.39 -0.93
C ARG A 17 -6.95 21.69 0.33
N ALA A 18 -7.54 20.55 0.69
CA ALA A 18 -7.16 19.79 1.89
C ALA A 18 -5.68 19.35 1.94
N VAL A 19 -4.97 19.36 0.81
CA VAL A 19 -3.57 18.91 0.67
C VAL A 19 -2.60 20.08 0.45
N GLU A 20 -3.07 21.31 0.28
CA GLU A 20 -2.22 22.47 -0.07
C GLU A 20 -1.14 22.74 0.99
N ALA A 21 -1.45 22.55 2.28
CA ALA A 21 -0.44 22.69 3.33
C ALA A 21 0.68 21.63 3.23
N ALA A 22 0.34 20.41 2.83
CA ALA A 22 1.33 19.34 2.61
C ALA A 22 2.15 19.60 1.34
N GLU A 23 1.52 20.08 0.27
CA GLU A 23 2.22 20.46 -0.98
C GLU A 23 3.16 21.65 -0.76
N THR A 24 2.71 22.67 -0.02
CA THR A 24 3.53 23.86 0.29
C THR A 24 4.73 23.51 1.17
N SER A 25 4.60 22.49 2.03
CA SER A 25 5.69 22.03 2.90
C SER A 25 6.58 20.94 2.27
N ALA A 26 6.30 20.50 1.03
CA ALA A 26 7.12 19.49 0.34
C ALA A 26 8.59 19.92 0.20
N GLY A 27 8.84 21.22 0.09
CA GLY A 27 10.19 21.81 0.10
C GLY A 27 11.01 21.50 1.36
N ALA A 28 10.34 21.29 2.49
CA ALA A 28 10.92 20.96 3.78
C ALA A 28 10.71 19.48 4.16
N SER A 29 10.50 18.58 3.20
CA SER A 29 10.31 17.16 3.52
C SER A 29 11.58 16.50 4.04
N GLN A 30 11.49 15.86 5.21
CA GLN A 30 12.61 15.15 5.84
C GLN A 30 13.08 13.92 5.05
N VAL A 31 12.28 13.40 4.11
CA VAL A 31 12.70 12.28 3.25
C VAL A 31 13.82 12.67 2.26
N LYS A 32 14.11 13.97 2.10
CA LYS A 32 15.17 14.47 1.22
C LYS A 32 16.59 14.06 1.64
N ILE A 33 16.75 13.55 2.86
CA ILE A 33 18.01 12.94 3.29
C ILE A 33 18.34 11.68 2.49
N LEU A 34 17.34 11.05 1.85
CA LEU A 34 17.55 9.91 0.96
C LEU A 34 17.42 10.34 -0.50
N GLY A 35 18.48 10.16 -1.26
CA GLY A 35 18.44 10.14 -2.72
C GLY A 35 18.36 8.71 -3.21
N MET A 36 17.43 8.40 -4.12
CA MET A 36 17.40 7.12 -4.83
C MET A 36 17.37 7.40 -6.32
N ALA A 37 18.31 6.80 -7.06
CA ALA A 37 18.32 6.83 -8.51
C ALA A 37 17.40 5.75 -9.09
N ASP A 38 17.12 5.85 -10.39
CA ASP A 38 16.53 4.75 -11.13
C ASP A 38 17.44 3.52 -11.07
N SER A 39 16.83 2.33 -11.10
CA SER A 39 17.60 1.08 -11.15
C SER A 39 18.25 0.88 -12.52
N GLU A 40 19.35 0.14 -12.54
CA GLU A 40 19.89 -0.43 -13.77
C GLU A 40 18.83 -1.28 -14.49
N PRO A 41 18.85 -1.31 -15.84
CA PRO A 41 17.93 -2.14 -16.59
C PRO A 41 18.21 -3.62 -16.34
N VAL A 42 17.16 -4.42 -16.20
CA VAL A 42 17.26 -5.88 -16.14
C VAL A 42 16.79 -6.50 -17.45
N SER A 43 17.19 -7.76 -17.70
CA SER A 43 16.78 -8.47 -18.91
C SER A 43 15.26 -8.58 -19.04
N ALA A 44 14.74 -8.42 -20.26
CA ALA A 44 13.33 -8.67 -20.57
C ALA A 44 12.88 -10.10 -20.18
N SER A 45 13.81 -11.06 -20.15
CA SER A 45 13.54 -12.44 -19.70
C SER A 45 13.18 -12.56 -18.21
N SER A 46 13.48 -11.53 -17.41
CA SER A 46 13.08 -11.44 -16.00
C SER A 46 11.60 -11.07 -15.81
N PHE A 47 10.89 -10.78 -16.90
CA PHE A 47 9.48 -10.40 -16.88
C PHE A 47 8.59 -11.50 -17.47
N LYS A 48 7.38 -11.59 -16.94
CA LYS A 48 6.32 -12.45 -17.47
C LYS A 48 5.00 -11.71 -17.48
N VAL A 49 4.11 -12.10 -18.38
CA VAL A 49 2.71 -11.63 -18.39
C VAL A 49 1.91 -12.50 -17.44
N TYR A 50 1.29 -11.88 -16.43
CA TYR A 50 0.42 -12.56 -15.49
C TYR A 50 -1.04 -12.17 -15.69
N LEU A 51 -1.92 -13.14 -15.47
CA LEU A 51 -3.35 -12.89 -15.30
C LEU A 51 -3.61 -12.31 -13.90
N THR A 52 -4.33 -11.21 -13.87
CA THR A 52 -4.86 -10.60 -12.66
C THR A 52 -6.37 -10.41 -12.75
N ARG A 53 -7.05 -10.52 -11.61
CA ARG A 53 -8.47 -10.20 -11.48
C ARG A 53 -8.68 -9.42 -10.18
N VAL A 54 -9.75 -8.64 -10.10
CA VAL A 54 -10.07 -7.87 -8.89
C VAL A 54 -11.08 -8.65 -8.06
N ALA A 55 -10.60 -9.18 -6.93
CA ALA A 55 -11.43 -9.76 -5.89
C ALA A 55 -12.10 -8.65 -5.07
N SER A 56 -13.31 -8.92 -4.58
CA SER A 56 -14.14 -8.01 -3.81
C SER A 56 -14.87 -8.79 -2.73
N LEU A 57 -15.02 -8.18 -1.55
CA LEU A 57 -15.98 -8.68 -0.57
C LEU A 57 -17.37 -8.14 -0.92
N ASP A 58 -18.31 -9.03 -1.17
CA ASP A 58 -19.73 -8.74 -1.21
C ASP A 58 -20.25 -8.67 0.22
N THR A 59 -20.68 -7.48 0.61
CA THR A 59 -21.10 -7.16 1.96
C THR A 59 -22.59 -6.88 2.05
N ARG A 60 -23.41 -7.38 1.11
CA ARG A 60 -24.88 -7.29 1.19
C ARG A 60 -25.44 -7.96 2.45
N GLN A 61 -24.75 -9.00 2.93
CA GLN A 61 -24.96 -9.60 4.25
C GLN A 61 -23.73 -9.30 5.12
N PRO A 62 -23.78 -8.27 5.99
CA PRO A 62 -22.60 -7.83 6.75
C PRO A 62 -21.99 -8.90 7.66
N ALA A 63 -22.82 -9.78 8.22
CA ALA A 63 -22.40 -10.87 9.11
C ALA A 63 -21.66 -12.01 8.39
N SER A 64 -21.80 -12.10 7.07
CA SER A 64 -21.24 -13.18 6.24
C SER A 64 -20.74 -12.66 4.90
N PRO A 65 -19.68 -11.82 4.88
CA PRO A 65 -19.13 -11.31 3.63
C PRO A 65 -18.70 -12.47 2.73
N GLN A 66 -19.04 -12.39 1.44
CA GLN A 66 -18.70 -13.43 0.47
C GLN A 66 -17.71 -12.92 -0.57
N LEU A 67 -16.84 -13.80 -1.04
CA LEU A 67 -15.94 -13.48 -2.15
C LEU A 67 -16.72 -13.33 -3.46
N ALA A 68 -16.51 -12.20 -4.11
CA ALA A 68 -16.99 -11.90 -5.44
C ALA A 68 -15.85 -11.34 -6.32
N TRP A 69 -16.01 -11.40 -7.64
CA TRP A 69 -15.03 -10.97 -8.61
C TRP A 69 -15.60 -9.86 -9.48
N LYS A 70 -14.85 -8.78 -9.68
CA LYS A 70 -15.33 -7.59 -10.41
C LYS A 70 -15.46 -7.88 -11.91
N ILE A 71 -16.55 -7.37 -12.49
CA ILE A 71 -16.67 -7.12 -13.93
C ILE A 71 -16.58 -5.60 -14.13
N ALA A 72 -15.62 -5.16 -14.93
CA ALA A 72 -15.45 -3.76 -15.29
C ALA A 72 -16.76 -3.19 -15.87
N GLY A 73 -17.26 -2.11 -15.27
CA GLY A 73 -18.50 -1.45 -15.68
C GLY A 73 -19.80 -2.21 -15.42
N ARG A 74 -19.78 -3.48 -14.97
CA ARG A 74 -20.99 -4.33 -14.83
C ARG A 74 -21.14 -5.03 -13.47
N GLY A 75 -20.42 -4.59 -12.43
CA GLY A 75 -20.62 -5.07 -11.06
C GLY A 75 -19.70 -6.22 -10.66
N SER A 76 -20.24 -7.32 -10.14
CA SER A 76 -19.44 -8.46 -9.64
C SER A 76 -20.17 -9.79 -9.80
N VAL A 77 -19.40 -10.87 -9.92
CA VAL A 77 -19.88 -12.27 -10.01
C VAL A 77 -19.42 -13.07 -8.80
N PRO A 78 -20.17 -14.10 -8.37
CA PRO A 78 -19.76 -14.95 -7.25
C PRO A 78 -18.54 -15.81 -7.61
N SER A 79 -17.88 -16.38 -6.61
CA SER A 79 -16.64 -17.15 -6.76
C SER A 79 -16.74 -18.30 -7.78
N GLN A 80 -17.88 -18.98 -7.87
CA GLN A 80 -18.10 -20.10 -8.81
C GLN A 80 -18.06 -19.68 -10.29
N ARG A 81 -18.28 -18.38 -10.57
CA ARG A 81 -18.27 -17.79 -11.92
C ARG A 81 -17.06 -16.89 -12.14
N ILE A 82 -15.93 -17.23 -11.52
CA ILE A 82 -14.69 -16.46 -11.63
C ILE A 82 -14.24 -16.23 -13.08
N ALA A 83 -14.51 -17.19 -13.98
CA ALA A 83 -14.20 -17.09 -15.41
C ALA A 83 -14.90 -15.89 -16.09
N ASP A 84 -16.11 -15.54 -15.64
CA ASP A 84 -16.93 -14.44 -16.17
C ASP A 84 -16.44 -13.05 -15.71
N SER A 85 -15.53 -12.99 -14.74
CA SER A 85 -15.01 -11.71 -14.24
C SER A 85 -14.07 -11.05 -15.27
N THR A 86 -13.69 -9.78 -15.04
CA THR A 86 -12.74 -9.12 -15.95
C THR A 86 -11.32 -9.62 -15.72
N ALA A 87 -10.73 -10.21 -16.75
CA ALA A 87 -9.32 -10.56 -16.82
C ALA A 87 -8.50 -9.32 -17.19
N LEU A 88 -7.40 -9.09 -16.48
CA LEU A 88 -6.40 -8.08 -16.82
C LEU A 88 -5.05 -8.75 -16.89
N PHE A 89 -4.30 -8.49 -17.95
CA PHE A 89 -2.95 -9.02 -18.13
C PHE A 89 -1.95 -7.91 -17.86
N SER A 90 -0.90 -8.23 -17.12
CA SER A 90 0.14 -7.25 -16.80
C SER A 90 1.49 -7.94 -16.84
N GLU A 91 2.43 -7.32 -17.55
CA GLU A 91 3.84 -7.67 -17.47
C GLU A 91 4.36 -7.26 -16.10
N MET A 92 4.99 -8.19 -15.39
CA MET A 92 5.57 -7.98 -14.07
C MET A 92 6.88 -8.76 -13.96
N ALA A 93 7.80 -8.24 -13.17
CA ALA A 93 9.02 -8.97 -12.83
C ALA A 93 8.66 -10.27 -12.11
N VAL A 94 9.38 -11.35 -12.42
CA VAL A 94 9.22 -12.64 -11.74
C VAL A 94 9.70 -12.49 -10.29
N PRO A 95 8.98 -13.03 -9.28
CA PRO A 95 9.45 -13.02 -7.90
C PRO A 95 10.89 -13.57 -7.80
N GLY A 96 11.74 -12.89 -7.02
CA GLY A 96 13.17 -13.19 -6.93
C GLY A 96 14.05 -12.42 -7.93
N THR A 97 13.46 -11.66 -8.86
CA THR A 97 14.23 -10.71 -9.69
C THR A 97 14.82 -9.61 -8.83
N SER A 98 16.13 -9.39 -8.92
CA SER A 98 16.84 -8.31 -8.24
C SER A 98 17.05 -7.12 -9.18
N PHE A 99 16.84 -5.93 -8.63
CA PHE A 99 17.15 -4.65 -9.26
C PHE A 99 18.20 -3.95 -8.40
N SER A 100 19.21 -3.37 -9.02
CA SER A 100 20.26 -2.60 -8.35
C SER A 100 20.25 -1.17 -8.86
N GLY A 101 20.63 -0.23 -8.00
CA GLY A 101 20.74 1.17 -8.35
C GLY A 101 21.55 1.90 -7.29
N VAL A 102 21.74 3.20 -7.50
CA VAL A 102 22.50 4.04 -6.57
C VAL A 102 21.53 4.72 -5.60
N TRP A 103 21.89 4.73 -4.33
CA TRP A 103 21.27 5.58 -3.33
C TRP A 103 22.32 6.51 -2.73
N ASN A 104 21.88 7.61 -2.15
CA ASN A 104 22.75 8.59 -1.50
C ASN A 104 22.15 9.00 -0.16
N ASP A 105 22.94 8.91 0.90
CA ASP A 105 22.66 9.56 2.16
C ASP A 105 23.12 11.03 2.07
N ASN A 106 22.16 11.94 1.93
CA ASN A 106 22.45 13.34 1.67
C ASN A 106 22.87 14.09 2.93
N LYS A 107 24.16 13.98 3.22
CA LYS A 107 24.87 14.64 4.34
C LYS A 107 24.76 16.17 4.34
N PHE A 108 24.33 16.80 3.24
CA PHE A 108 24.06 18.24 3.19
C PHE A 108 23.10 18.70 4.30
N PHE A 109 22.11 17.88 4.64
CA PHE A 109 21.10 18.22 5.65
C PHE A 109 21.59 18.09 7.09
N GLU A 110 22.76 17.48 7.34
CA GLU A 110 23.38 17.44 8.68
C GLU A 110 23.86 18.82 9.15
N ASN A 111 24.00 19.78 8.23
CA ASN A 111 24.26 21.17 8.57
C ASN A 111 23.07 21.77 9.35
N GLN A 112 23.32 22.15 10.61
CA GLN A 112 22.29 22.67 11.50
C GLN A 112 21.63 23.96 10.99
N GLU A 113 22.33 24.82 10.26
CA GLU A 113 21.77 26.04 9.68
C GLU A 113 20.73 25.71 8.61
N VAL A 114 21.04 24.72 7.75
CA VAL A 114 20.13 24.22 6.72
C VAL A 114 18.91 23.57 7.36
N ALA A 115 19.11 22.68 8.34
CA ALA A 115 18.01 22.01 9.04
C ALA A 115 17.07 23.03 9.73
N ARG A 116 17.63 24.05 10.41
CA ARG A 116 16.84 25.13 11.02
C ARG A 116 16.09 25.96 9.98
N ALA A 117 16.72 26.30 8.86
CA ALA A 117 16.08 27.04 7.77
C ALA A 117 14.89 26.27 7.16
N LEU A 118 14.94 24.94 7.15
CA LEU A 118 13.83 24.07 6.73
C LEU A 118 12.81 23.81 7.84
N GLY A 119 13.02 24.36 9.05
CA GLY A 119 12.14 24.14 10.20
C GLY A 119 12.25 22.74 10.81
N TRP A 120 13.32 22.00 10.54
CA TRP A 120 13.53 20.66 11.09
C TRP A 120 14.00 20.76 12.53
N ARG A 121 13.32 20.02 13.43
CA ARG A 121 13.75 19.88 14.83
C ARG A 121 15.01 19.03 14.95
N SER A 122 15.12 18.03 14.09
CA SER A 122 16.26 17.14 13.95
C SER A 122 16.30 16.58 12.54
N VAL A 123 17.49 16.16 12.11
CA VAL A 123 17.67 15.38 10.89
C VAL A 123 17.36 13.92 11.24
N PRO A 124 16.46 13.24 10.50
CA PRO A 124 16.24 11.81 10.75
C PRO A 124 17.45 10.99 10.33
N GLU A 125 17.63 9.85 10.96
CA GLU A 125 18.58 8.85 10.48
C GLU A 125 17.95 8.05 9.33
N PRO A 126 18.69 7.69 8.27
CA PRO A 126 18.20 6.80 7.21
C PRO A 126 17.53 5.52 7.75
N ALA A 127 18.12 4.93 8.81
CA ALA A 127 17.58 3.74 9.47
C ALA A 127 16.17 3.95 10.06
N GLN A 128 15.85 5.16 10.54
CA GLN A 128 14.51 5.48 11.07
C GLN A 128 13.45 5.48 9.95
N ILE A 129 13.81 5.93 8.75
CA ILE A 129 12.93 5.88 7.58
C ILE A 129 12.68 4.43 7.17
N VAL A 130 13.73 3.62 7.12
CA VAL A 130 13.66 2.17 6.83
C VAL A 130 12.78 1.44 7.86
N GLN A 131 12.95 1.76 9.15
CA GLN A 131 12.12 1.20 10.22
C GLN A 131 10.66 1.60 10.05
N SER A 132 10.38 2.88 9.78
CA SER A 132 9.00 3.37 9.54
C SER A 132 8.35 2.69 8.34
N ALA A 133 9.12 2.42 7.28
CA ALA A 133 8.64 1.63 6.14
C ALA A 133 8.25 0.21 6.55
N ASN A 134 9.04 -0.45 7.40
CA ASN A 134 8.74 -1.78 7.94
C ASN A 134 7.52 -1.80 8.89
N GLU A 135 7.31 -0.75 9.67
CA GLU A 135 6.11 -0.59 10.51
C GLU A 135 4.85 -0.45 9.64
N TYR A 136 4.94 0.38 8.61
CA TYR A 136 3.87 0.56 7.65
C TYR A 136 3.57 -0.74 6.88
N ALA A 137 4.60 -1.44 6.39
CA ALA A 137 4.46 -2.73 5.71
C ALA A 137 3.76 -3.77 6.60
N ALA A 138 4.07 -3.84 7.90
CA ALA A 138 3.36 -4.73 8.84
C ALA A 138 1.87 -4.40 8.92
N ALA A 139 1.51 -3.12 9.01
CA ALA A 139 0.10 -2.71 9.05
C ALA A 139 -0.63 -3.11 7.75
N GLN A 140 0.01 -2.91 6.59
CA GLN A 140 -0.54 -3.33 5.30
C GLN A 140 -0.72 -4.85 5.23
N LEU A 141 0.28 -5.64 5.64
CA LEU A 141 0.20 -7.10 5.65
C LEU A 141 -0.88 -7.60 6.60
N GLY A 142 -1.11 -6.95 7.74
CA GLY A 142 -2.25 -7.24 8.63
C GLY A 142 -3.59 -7.06 7.92
N ILE A 143 -3.75 -5.97 7.17
CA ILE A 143 -4.96 -5.69 6.37
C ILE A 143 -5.15 -6.72 5.24
N HIS A 144 -4.07 -7.20 4.63
CA HIS A 144 -4.13 -8.26 3.62
C HIS A 144 -4.45 -9.63 4.22
N ALA A 145 -3.90 -9.96 5.39
CA ALA A 145 -4.15 -11.21 6.09
C ALA A 145 -5.63 -11.32 6.47
N ARG A 146 -6.19 -10.29 7.11
CA ARG A 146 -7.62 -10.25 7.45
C ARG A 146 -8.51 -10.33 6.23
N TYR A 147 -8.14 -9.67 5.12
CA TYR A 147 -8.88 -9.79 3.87
C TYR A 147 -8.88 -11.23 3.35
N ALA A 148 -7.71 -11.89 3.32
CA ALA A 148 -7.56 -13.25 2.80
C ALA A 148 -8.38 -14.26 3.62
N GLU A 149 -8.41 -14.09 4.94
CA GLU A 149 -9.24 -14.85 5.87
C GLU A 149 -10.74 -14.69 5.56
N ILE A 150 -11.25 -13.45 5.55
CA ILE A 150 -12.67 -13.17 5.27
C ILE A 150 -13.06 -13.67 3.87
N ALA A 151 -12.18 -13.52 2.89
CA ALA A 151 -12.43 -13.95 1.51
C ALA A 151 -12.30 -15.48 1.31
N GLY A 152 -11.79 -16.22 2.29
CA GLY A 152 -11.52 -17.67 2.16
C GLY A 152 -10.43 -18.00 1.13
N LEU A 153 -9.50 -17.08 0.86
CA LEU A 153 -8.45 -17.24 -0.15
C LEU A 153 -7.20 -17.88 0.46
N ARG A 154 -7.21 -19.20 0.63
CA ARG A 154 -6.13 -19.95 1.30
C ARG A 154 -4.73 -19.69 0.74
N ALA A 155 -4.56 -19.72 -0.58
CA ALA A 155 -3.27 -19.46 -1.22
C ALA A 155 -2.77 -18.04 -0.96
N LEU A 156 -3.68 -17.07 -0.92
CA LEU A 156 -3.36 -15.69 -0.57
C LEU A 156 -2.94 -15.58 0.90
N SER A 157 -3.65 -16.24 1.82
CA SER A 157 -3.26 -16.28 3.22
C SER A 157 -1.83 -16.81 3.38
N GLN A 158 -1.49 -17.90 2.69
CA GLN A 158 -0.13 -18.45 2.70
C GLN A 158 0.90 -17.48 2.13
N ALA A 159 0.59 -16.80 1.02
CA ALA A 159 1.48 -15.80 0.43
C ALA A 159 1.72 -14.61 1.38
N VAL A 160 0.67 -14.15 2.09
CA VAL A 160 0.80 -13.06 3.07
C VAL A 160 1.63 -13.49 4.28
N GLU A 161 1.50 -14.72 4.77
CA GLU A 161 2.37 -15.24 5.83
C GLU A 161 3.84 -15.32 5.38
N GLY A 162 4.08 -15.73 4.12
CA GLY A 162 5.43 -15.65 3.53
C GLY A 162 6.00 -14.24 3.53
N LEU A 163 5.19 -13.24 3.15
CA LEU A 163 5.62 -11.83 3.19
C LEU A 163 5.86 -11.32 4.62
N LYS A 164 5.12 -11.79 5.62
CA LYS A 164 5.37 -11.46 7.03
C LYS A 164 6.69 -12.06 7.52
N ALA A 165 7.03 -13.28 7.08
CA ALA A 165 8.33 -13.87 7.37
C ALA A 165 9.47 -13.07 6.71
N GLU A 166 9.32 -12.66 5.44
CA GLU A 166 10.28 -11.78 4.76
C GLU A 166 10.43 -10.43 5.48
N LEU A 167 9.33 -9.85 5.97
CA LEU A 167 9.37 -8.63 6.78
C LEU A 167 10.14 -8.83 8.09
N ALA A 168 9.94 -9.97 8.77
CA ALA A 168 10.69 -10.29 9.98
C ALA A 168 12.19 -10.39 9.70
N ALA A 169 12.58 -11.08 8.63
CA ALA A 169 13.97 -11.18 8.19
C ALA A 169 14.58 -9.83 7.77
N ALA A 170 13.80 -8.96 7.12
CA ALA A 170 14.25 -7.61 6.76
C ALA A 170 14.51 -6.75 8.00
N ARG A 171 13.70 -6.88 9.06
CA ARG A 171 13.86 -6.12 10.31
C ARG A 171 15.12 -6.48 11.11
N GLU A 172 15.72 -7.63 10.84
CA GLU A 172 17.01 -8.02 11.43
C GLU A 172 18.19 -7.22 10.83
N GLN A 173 17.96 -6.46 9.76
CA GLN A 173 18.98 -5.67 9.06
C GLN A 173 18.62 -4.17 9.12
N PRO A 174 19.51 -3.30 9.64
CA PRO A 174 19.19 -1.86 9.85
C PRO A 174 18.74 -1.11 8.58
N PHE A 175 19.23 -1.54 7.42
CA PHE A 175 18.99 -0.88 6.14
C PHE A 175 18.17 -1.73 5.16
N ALA A 176 17.39 -2.68 5.67
CA ALA A 176 16.46 -3.45 4.85
C ALA A 176 15.00 -3.19 5.24
N CYS A 177 14.15 -3.05 4.24
CA CYS A 177 12.70 -3.00 4.45
C CYS A 177 11.91 -3.72 3.38
N LEU A 178 10.67 -4.06 3.73
CA LEU A 178 9.68 -4.54 2.78
C LEU A 178 8.81 -3.37 2.32
N LEU A 179 8.55 -3.27 1.02
CA LEU A 179 7.77 -2.20 0.42
C LEU A 179 6.68 -2.75 -0.50
N ALA A 180 5.52 -2.13 -0.47
CA ALA A 180 4.46 -2.32 -1.46
C ALA A 180 4.54 -1.20 -2.51
N LEU A 181 4.97 -1.52 -3.73
CA LEU A 181 5.11 -0.58 -4.84
C LEU A 181 4.40 -1.02 -6.13
N GLY A 182 4.23 -0.06 -7.04
CA GLY A 182 3.61 -0.29 -8.35
C GLY A 182 2.08 -0.14 -8.39
N TRP A 183 1.49 -0.52 -9.51
CA TRP A 183 0.06 -0.37 -9.83
C TRP A 183 -0.85 -1.32 -9.03
N GLY A 184 -0.28 -2.45 -8.63
CA GLY A 184 -0.99 -3.58 -8.04
C GLY A 184 -1.52 -3.36 -6.63
N THR A 185 -0.91 -2.45 -5.87
CA THR A 185 -1.03 -2.34 -4.41
C THR A 185 -2.37 -1.75 -3.92
N GLY A 186 -3.10 -1.07 -4.81
CA GLY A 186 -4.42 -0.52 -4.51
C GLY A 186 -4.40 0.57 -3.42
N PHE A 187 -5.54 0.81 -2.77
CA PHE A 187 -5.69 1.91 -1.81
C PHE A 187 -4.66 1.85 -0.68
N VAL A 188 -4.49 0.68 -0.05
CA VAL A 188 -3.60 0.50 1.10
C VAL A 188 -2.13 0.78 0.76
N GLY A 189 -1.71 0.60 -0.50
CA GLY A 189 -0.37 0.96 -0.96
C GLY A 189 -0.20 2.38 -1.48
N LYS A 190 -1.24 3.21 -1.40
CA LYS A 190 -1.26 4.58 -1.97
C LYS A 190 -1.72 5.63 -0.97
N THR A 191 -1.95 5.27 0.30
CA THR A 191 -2.46 6.18 1.32
C THR A 191 -1.57 6.21 2.55
N ALA A 192 -1.14 7.39 2.99
CA ALA A 192 -0.18 7.53 4.10
C ALA A 192 -0.66 6.99 5.47
N PHE A 193 -1.96 6.74 5.65
CA PHE A 193 -2.53 6.25 6.90
C PHE A 193 -3.10 4.84 6.74
N PRO A 194 -2.51 3.80 7.38
CA PRO A 194 -2.90 2.41 7.13
C PRO A 194 -4.12 1.96 7.94
N ASP A 195 -4.42 2.59 9.09
CA ASP A 195 -5.53 2.18 9.94
C ASP A 195 -6.89 2.64 9.38
N THR A 196 -7.46 1.78 8.53
CA THR A 196 -8.76 1.96 7.88
C THR A 196 -9.98 1.67 8.77
N GLU A 197 -9.75 1.25 10.02
CA GLU A 197 -10.81 0.97 11.00
C GLU A 197 -11.06 2.16 11.93
N GLN A 198 -10.07 3.05 12.09
CA GLN A 198 -10.23 4.27 12.88
C GLN A 198 -11.41 5.13 12.40
N GLU A 199 -12.38 5.36 13.28
CA GLU A 199 -13.62 6.08 12.95
C GLU A 199 -13.37 7.52 12.47
N ALA A 200 -12.41 8.22 13.07
CA ALA A 200 -12.02 9.56 12.62
C ALA A 200 -11.55 9.55 11.16
N TYR A 201 -10.74 8.56 10.77
CA TYR A 201 -10.29 8.42 9.39
C TYR A 201 -11.44 8.03 8.46
N ARG A 202 -12.29 7.09 8.86
CA ARG A 202 -13.47 6.70 8.09
C ARG A 202 -14.41 7.87 7.84
N LYS A 203 -14.61 8.74 8.83
CA LYS A 203 -15.41 9.96 8.70
C LYS A 203 -14.87 10.90 7.63
N ILE A 204 -13.56 11.10 7.58
CA ILE A 204 -12.90 11.86 6.50
C ILE A 204 -13.17 11.19 5.16
N LEU A 205 -12.94 9.89 5.04
CA LEU A 205 -13.14 9.14 3.79
C LEU A 205 -14.59 9.15 3.29
N ARG A 206 -15.59 9.19 4.19
CA ARG A 206 -17.02 9.31 3.86
C ARG A 206 -17.32 10.60 3.08
N THR A 207 -16.52 11.65 3.25
CA THR A 207 -16.71 12.93 2.55
C THR A 207 -16.17 12.93 1.12
N LEU A 208 -15.32 11.96 0.75
CA LEU A 208 -14.68 11.92 -0.56
C LEU A 208 -15.63 11.29 -1.60
N PRO A 209 -15.96 11.97 -2.72
CA PRO A 209 -16.97 11.50 -3.68
C PRO A 209 -16.74 10.08 -4.23
N ALA A 210 -15.48 9.72 -4.48
CA ALA A 210 -15.11 8.42 -5.05
C ALA A 210 -15.04 7.27 -4.01
N ILE A 211 -14.90 7.59 -2.72
CA ILE A 211 -14.61 6.62 -1.66
C ILE A 211 -15.80 6.48 -0.71
N GLY A 212 -16.56 7.54 -0.45
CA GLY A 212 -17.54 7.57 0.64
C GLY A 212 -18.60 6.47 0.57
N LYS A 213 -19.05 6.10 -0.63
CA LYS A 213 -19.99 4.98 -0.83
C LYS A 213 -19.42 3.62 -0.40
N ALA A 214 -18.11 3.44 -0.50
CA ALA A 214 -17.40 2.20 -0.16
C ALA A 214 -17.11 2.06 1.34
N VAL A 215 -17.13 3.17 2.10
CA VAL A 215 -16.77 3.25 3.53
C VAL A 215 -17.98 3.14 4.48
N ARG A 216 -19.19 2.93 3.95
CA ARG A 216 -20.44 2.76 4.74
C ARG A 216 -20.29 1.76 5.90
N ASP A 217 -21.00 2.05 6.98
CA ASP A 217 -20.63 1.66 8.35
C ASP A 217 -20.48 0.16 8.59
N ASN A 218 -19.47 -0.18 9.41
CA ASN A 218 -19.02 -1.51 9.85
C ASN A 218 -18.64 -2.54 8.77
N LEU A 219 -18.45 -2.10 7.52
CA LEU A 219 -17.98 -2.99 6.45
C LEU A 219 -16.45 -2.91 6.31
N PRO A 220 -15.77 -4.05 6.06
CA PRO A 220 -14.34 -4.06 5.79
C PRO A 220 -13.99 -3.09 4.68
N PHE A 221 -12.95 -2.27 4.88
CA PHE A 221 -12.45 -1.35 3.88
C PHE A 221 -10.92 -1.40 3.85
N PRO A 222 -10.28 -1.40 2.67
CA PRO A 222 -10.87 -1.45 1.34
C PRO A 222 -11.41 -2.85 1.02
N LYS A 223 -12.53 -2.92 0.29
CA LYS A 223 -13.23 -4.18 -0.03
C LYS A 223 -12.60 -4.99 -1.15
N THR A 224 -11.67 -4.40 -1.90
CA THR A 224 -11.14 -5.00 -3.12
C THR A 224 -9.65 -5.26 -3.02
N ARG A 225 -9.19 -6.33 -3.66
CA ARG A 225 -7.76 -6.62 -3.88
C ARG A 225 -7.56 -7.06 -5.31
N ARG A 226 -6.44 -6.65 -5.89
CA ARG A 226 -5.98 -7.21 -7.16
C ARG A 226 -5.19 -8.48 -6.87
N ILE A 227 -5.63 -9.58 -7.46
CA ILE A 227 -5.06 -10.90 -7.21
C ILE A 227 -4.38 -11.39 -8.48
N VAL A 228 -3.14 -11.84 -8.33
CA VAL A 228 -2.37 -12.56 -9.35
C VAL A 228 -2.80 -14.02 -9.35
N PHE A 229 -2.98 -14.57 -10.56
CA PHE A 229 -3.34 -15.96 -10.78
C PHE A 229 -2.10 -16.77 -11.16
N SER A 230 -1.95 -17.94 -10.54
CA SER A 230 -0.90 -18.91 -10.86
C SER A 230 -1.54 -20.28 -11.06
N GLY A 231 -1.20 -20.96 -12.17
CA GLY A 231 -1.83 -22.24 -12.53
C GLY A 231 -3.36 -22.18 -12.59
N GLY A 232 -3.93 -21.05 -13.06
CA GLY A 232 -5.38 -20.83 -13.14
C GLY A 232 -6.07 -20.49 -11.81
N ASN A 233 -5.35 -20.45 -10.69
CA ASN A 233 -5.92 -20.25 -9.36
C ASN A 233 -5.52 -18.88 -8.76
N PRO A 234 -6.40 -18.23 -7.97
CA PRO A 234 -6.04 -17.07 -7.16
C PRO A 234 -4.87 -17.40 -6.24
N SER A 235 -3.78 -16.63 -6.30
CA SER A 235 -2.53 -16.99 -5.64
C SER A 235 -2.02 -15.91 -4.69
N THR A 236 -1.65 -14.74 -5.19
CA THR A 236 -0.96 -13.72 -4.38
C THR A 236 -1.38 -12.29 -4.74
N ILE A 237 -0.90 -11.31 -3.98
CA ILE A 237 -1.01 -9.88 -4.28
C ILE A 237 0.29 -9.37 -4.95
N PRO A 238 0.20 -8.55 -5.99
CA PRO A 238 1.38 -8.02 -6.69
C PRO A 238 2.03 -6.85 -5.93
N GLY A 239 3.30 -6.58 -6.26
CA GLY A 239 3.97 -5.32 -5.92
C GLY A 239 4.77 -5.31 -4.61
N TRP A 240 5.00 -6.47 -3.99
CA TRP A 240 5.85 -6.56 -2.81
C TRP A 240 7.31 -6.77 -3.19
N VAL A 241 8.19 -5.94 -2.63
CA VAL A 241 9.64 -6.03 -2.83
C VAL A 241 10.36 -5.90 -1.50
N ARG A 242 11.55 -6.47 -1.42
CA ARG A 242 12.53 -6.15 -0.39
C ARG A 242 13.49 -5.12 -0.94
N LEU A 243 13.66 -4.01 -0.23
CA LEU A 243 14.71 -3.03 -0.44
C LEU A 243 15.82 -3.29 0.57
N GLN A 244 17.07 -3.23 0.12
CA GLN A 244 18.24 -3.25 0.98
C GLN A 244 19.18 -2.14 0.52
N LEU A 245 19.51 -1.22 1.41
CA LEU A 245 20.54 -0.21 1.17
C LEU A 245 21.88 -0.79 1.64
N GLN A 246 22.88 -0.66 0.80
CA GLN A 246 24.25 -1.10 1.05
C GLN A 246 25.16 0.11 0.99
N ASP A 247 26.13 0.18 1.90
CA ASP A 247 27.16 1.23 1.94
C ASP A 247 28.13 1.11 0.74
#